data_AF-J9EYX3-F1
#
_entry.id   AF-J9EYX3-F1
#
_cell.length_a   1.000
_cell.length_b   1.000
_cell.length_c   1.000
_cell.angle_alpha   90.00
_cell.angle_beta   90.00
_cell.angle_gamma   90.00
#
_symmetry.space_group_name_H-M   'P 1'
#
loop_
_entity.id
_entity.type
_entity.pdbx_description
1 polymer ?
#
loop_
_entity_poly.entity_id
_entity_poly.type
_entity_poly.pdbx_seq_one_letter_code
_entity_poly.pdbx_strand_id
1 'polypeptide(L)' 'MSGRIIVTVTNIKDNNNLITIIEGKIADIIRSITNYSSLGFTIQNDVVSYTTKGMCKFKYGIEQKVKITEHPIRQY' A
#
# COMPACT_ATOMS: atom_id res chain seq x y z
N MET A 1 -3.14 9.30 0.73
CA MET A 1 -2.79 9.61 -0.68
C MET A 1 -3.32 11.01 -0.99
N SER A 2 -2.44 11.88 -1.44
CA SER A 2 -2.75 13.25 -1.83
C SER A 2 -1.97 13.57 -3.10
N GLY A 3 -2.59 14.25 -4.04
CA GLY A 3 -1.95 14.53 -5.32
C GLY A 3 -2.94 14.98 -6.38
N ARG A 4 -2.39 15.33 -7.53
CA ARG A 4 -3.14 15.70 -8.72
C ARG A 4 -2.95 14.64 -9.79
N ILE A 5 -4.03 14.34 -10.49
CA ILE A 5 -4.08 13.44 -11.62
C ILE A 5 -4.17 14.30 -12.88
N ILE A 6 -3.26 14.07 -13.81
CA ILE A 6 -3.23 14.73 -15.11
C ILE A 6 -3.61 13.71 -16.16
N VAL A 7 -4.70 13.98 -16.88
CA VAL A 7 -5.21 13.14 -17.97
C VAL A 7 -4.96 13.84 -19.29
N THR A 8 -4.15 13.24 -20.14
CA THR A 8 -3.85 13.73 -21.48
C THR A 8 -4.79 13.05 -22.48
N VAL A 9 -5.57 13.84 -23.20
CA VAL A 9 -6.51 13.35 -24.22
C VAL A 9 -5.86 13.50 -25.59
N THR A 10 -5.70 12.40 -26.32
CA THR A 10 -5.05 12.36 -27.63
C THR A 10 -5.98 11.77 -28.70
N ASN A 11 -5.83 12.22 -29.94
CA ASN A 11 -6.59 11.69 -31.07
C ASN A 11 -5.79 10.58 -31.79
N ILE A 12 -6.19 9.33 -31.58
CA ILE A 12 -5.52 8.17 -32.20
C ILE A 12 -5.65 8.20 -33.73
N LYS A 13 -6.73 8.77 -34.28
CA LYS A 13 -6.95 8.84 -35.73
C LYS A 13 -6.13 9.94 -36.41
N ASP A 14 -5.63 10.90 -35.64
CA ASP A 14 -4.82 12.02 -36.10
C ASP A 14 -3.44 11.97 -35.44
N ASN A 15 -2.67 10.91 -35.71
CA ASN A 15 -1.28 10.72 -35.25
C ASN A 15 -1.06 10.94 -33.73
N ASN A 16 -2.02 10.55 -32.89
CA ASN A 16 -2.01 10.80 -31.43
C ASN A 16 -1.86 12.29 -31.07
N ASN A 17 -2.35 13.19 -31.92
CA ASN A 17 -2.30 14.62 -31.69
C ASN A 17 -2.93 14.97 -30.34
N LEU A 18 -2.29 15.88 -29.61
CA LEU A 18 -2.73 16.32 -28.30
C LEU A 18 -3.98 17.19 -28.46
N ILE A 19 -5.10 16.73 -27.92
CA ILE A 19 -6.35 17.50 -27.92
C ILE A 19 -6.36 18.44 -26.73
N THR A 20 -6.19 17.90 -25.52
CA THR A 20 -6.28 18.67 -24.27
C THR A 20 -5.68 17.92 -23.09
N ILE A 21 -5.43 18.65 -22.00
CA ILE A 21 -4.96 18.13 -20.73
C ILE A 21 -5.97 18.51 -19.65
N ILE A 22 -6.43 17.52 -18.90
CA ILE A 22 -7.38 17.69 -17.80
C ILE A 22 -6.66 17.40 -16.49
N GLU A 23 -6.70 18.36 -15.57
CA GLU A 23 -6.09 18.22 -14.23
C GLU A 23 -7.18 18.15 -13.17
N GLY A 24 -7.04 17.21 -12.23
CA GLY A 24 -7.98 17.05 -11.11
C GLY A 24 -7.31 16.55 -9.85
N LYS A 25 -7.83 16.94 -8.69
CA LYS A 25 -7.37 16.40 -7.40
C LYS A 25 -7.89 14.99 -7.19
N ILE A 26 -7.04 14.10 -6.69
CA ILE A 26 -7.44 12.70 -6.43
C ILE A 26 -8.59 12.61 -5.40
N ALA A 27 -8.62 13.50 -4.42
CA ALA A 27 -9.69 13.54 -3.41
C ALA A 27 -11.05 13.86 -4.03
N ASP A 28 -11.11 14.80 -4.97
CA ASP A 28 -12.36 15.19 -5.63
C ASP A 28 -12.83 14.10 -6.62
N ILE A 29 -11.89 13.47 -7.31
CA ILE A 29 -12.18 12.32 -8.18
C ILE A 29 -12.80 11.19 -7.35
N ILE A 30 -12.21 10.83 -6.21
CA ILE A 30 -12.74 9.72 -5.38
C ILE A 30 -14.05 10.11 -4.69
N ARG A 31 -14.24 11.38 -4.29
CA ARG A 31 -15.53 11.88 -3.80
C ARG A 31 -16.65 11.76 -4.84
N SER A 32 -16.32 11.92 -6.13
CA SER A 32 -17.29 11.81 -7.22
C SER A 32 -17.79 10.39 -7.47
N ILE A 33 -17.10 9.37 -6.93
CA ILE A 33 -17.51 7.97 -7.07
C ILE A 33 -18.65 7.67 -6.09
N THR A 34 -19.77 7.17 -6.62
CA THR A 34 -20.91 6.74 -5.82
C THR A 34 -20.48 5.64 -4.83
N ASN A 35 -20.84 5.80 -3.55
CA ASN A 35 -20.51 4.85 -2.48
C ASN A 35 -19.00 4.62 -2.25
N TYR A 36 -18.16 5.63 -2.45
CA TYR A 36 -16.70 5.54 -2.19
C TYR A 36 -16.36 5.05 -0.76
N SER A 37 -17.22 5.34 0.23
CA SER A 37 -17.06 4.86 1.61
C SER A 37 -17.20 3.34 1.72
N SER A 38 -18.14 2.73 0.99
CA SER A 38 -18.35 1.29 0.94
C SER A 38 -17.19 0.56 0.26
N LEU A 39 -16.45 1.25 -0.61
CA LEU A 39 -15.23 0.73 -1.21
C LEU A 39 -14.05 0.72 -0.24
N GLY A 40 -14.16 1.34 0.95
CA GLY A 40 -13.09 1.40 1.96
C GLY A 40 -12.22 2.65 1.88
N PHE A 41 -12.63 3.65 1.09
CA PHE A 41 -11.97 4.95 1.05
C PHE A 41 -12.55 5.89 2.10
N THR A 42 -11.67 6.61 2.79
CA THR A 42 -12.00 7.69 3.71
C THR A 42 -11.26 8.94 3.26
N ILE A 43 -11.91 10.10 3.34
CA ILE A 43 -11.34 11.35 2.83
C ILE A 43 -11.39 12.39 3.94
N GLN A 44 -10.23 12.89 4.35
CA GLN A 44 -10.09 13.93 5.36
C GLN A 44 -9.02 14.93 4.90
N ASN A 45 -9.30 16.23 5.02
CA ASN A 45 -8.36 17.31 4.69
C ASN A 45 -7.69 17.17 3.31
N ASP A 46 -8.48 16.81 2.28
CA ASP A 46 -7.98 16.59 0.90
C ASP A 46 -7.00 15.41 0.74
N VAL A 47 -6.94 14.54 1.75
CA VAL A 47 -6.16 13.31 1.76
C VAL A 47 -7.10 12.11 1.75
N VAL A 48 -6.86 11.21 0.79
CA VAL A 48 -7.60 9.94 0.68
C VAL A 48 -6.84 8.84 1.41
N SER A 49 -7.51 8.15 2.32
CA SER A 49 -6.99 6.99 3.06
C SER A 49 -7.78 5.75 2.66
N TYR A 50 -7.08 4.63 2.47
CA TYR A 50 -7.66 3.35 2.12
C TYR A 50 -7.14 2.29 3.07
N THR A 51 -8.05 1.63 3.78
CA THR A 51 -7.67 0.61 4.77
C THR A 51 -7.67 -0.77 4.12
N THR A 52 -6.48 -1.33 3.94
CA THR A 52 -6.31 -2.72 3.51
C THR A 52 -6.26 -3.66 4.72
N LYS A 53 -6.72 -4.89 4.53
CA LYS A 53 -6.50 -5.99 5.48
C LYS A 53 -5.50 -6.96 4.87
N GLY A 54 -4.48 -7.30 5.63
CA GLY A 54 -3.47 -8.30 5.28
C GLY A 54 -3.18 -9.21 6.46
N MET A 55 -2.71 -10.43 6.18
CA MET A 55 -2.27 -11.37 7.20
C MET A 55 -0.75 -11.57 7.07
N CYS A 56 -0.01 -11.28 8.14
CA CYS A 56 1.42 -11.56 8.22
C CYS A 56 1.63 -12.83 9.05
N LYS A 57 2.40 -13.78 8.53
CA LYS A 57 2.83 -15.00 9.24
C LYS A 57 4.33 -14.94 9.43
N PHE A 58 4.79 -14.95 10.68
CA PHE A 58 6.20 -14.93 11.02
C PHE A 58 6.52 -16.07 11.99
N LYS A 59 7.72 -16.63 11.86
CA LYS A 59 8.28 -17.60 12.81
C LYS A 59 9.32 -16.89 13.65
N TYR A 60 9.28 -17.08 14.96
CA TYR A 60 10.25 -16.53 15.89
C TYR A 60 10.56 -17.55 16.98
N GLY A 61 11.79 -17.56 17.47
CA GLY A 61 12.18 -18.37 18.62
C GLY A 61 11.59 -17.75 19.89
N ILE A 62 10.86 -18.55 20.66
CA ILE A 62 10.22 -18.10 21.90
C ILE A 62 11.13 -18.34 23.11
N GLU A 63 11.92 -19.41 23.07
CA GLU A 63 12.77 -19.84 24.18
C GLU A 63 14.03 -20.50 23.64
N GLN A 64 15.16 -20.25 24.31
CA GLN A 64 16.40 -20.97 24.08
C GLN A 64 16.78 -21.73 25.35
N LYS A 65 16.96 -23.04 25.23
CA LYS A 65 17.42 -23.89 26.34
C LYS A 65 18.89 -24.25 26.13
N VAL A 66 19.71 -23.93 27.12
CA VAL A 66 21.13 -24.31 27.15
C VAL A 66 21.26 -25.58 27.98
N LYS A 67 21.85 -26.63 27.40
CA LYS A 67 22.15 -27.88 28.11
C LYS A 67 23.66 -27.97 28.31
N ILE A 68 24.08 -28.04 29.57
CA ILE A 68 25.48 -28.25 29.95
C ILE A 68 25.64 -29.73 30.31
N THR A 69 26.67 -30.36 29.75
CA THR A 69 27.03 -31.75 30.05
C THR A 69 28.49 -31.79 30.46
N GLU A 70 28.77 -32.38 31.62
CA GLU A 70 30.11 -32.51 32.16
C GLU A 70 30.63 -33.93 31.91
N HIS A 71 31.93 -34.04 31.62
CA HIS A 71 32.60 -35.31 31.39
C HIS A 71 33.87 -35.39 32.26
N PRO A 72 34.15 -36.55 32.87
CA PRO A 72 35.31 -36.71 33.75
C PRO A 72 36.59 -36.54 32.95
N ILE A 73 37.53 -35.78 33.52
CA ILE A 73 38.89 -35.67 33.00
C ILE A 73 39.60 -36.97 33.38
N ARG A 74 40.20 -37.66 32.40
CA ARG A 74 40.88 -38.95 32.62
C ARG A 74 41.82 -38.87 33.83
N GLN A 75 41.56 -39.69 34.84
CA GLN A 75 42.47 -39.88 35.98
C GLN A 75 43.64 -40.76 35.50
N TYR A 76 44.84 -40.18 35.51
CA TYR A 76 46.11 -40.89 35.30
C TYR A 76 46.55 -41.61 36.56
#